data_AF-A0A7V4MSA9-F1
#
_entry.id   AF-A0A7V4MSA9-F1
#
_cell.length_a   1.000
_cell.length_b   1.000
_cell.length_c   1.000
_cell.angle_alpha   90.00
_cell.angle_beta   90.00
_cell.angle_gamma   90.00
#
_symmetry.space_group_name_H-M   'P 1'
#
loop_
_entity.id
_entity.type
_entity.pdbx_description
1 polymer ?
#
loop_
_entity_poly.entity_id
_entity_poly.type
_entity_poly.pdbx_seq_one_letter_code
_entity_poly.pdbx_strand_id
1 'polypeptide(L)'
;MQEVFWRQLIGRARKSWIHQQPYYYYLLWLPLTFFPWIAYLPRALRRAWNDREGFGRLFVWWAIVAIVVLSSISYKIFIYNLLYLPALGLMVGLMIGKDTFKKAGKELSIECKITGILFLLLGFMIIFVWILIKSNYLVPLGLYLTGAGAIACIIIAVFLSFASGFLLLYPWGRQYSGTNVVVAIIFMFLFPKALVSFTVPELDRILSPKRLCERIKWYKEEGFETGQYKIELGILNYYAQTDLKRLYTFEEMKEFLEKNPRAVVAITSNHLEMNRNRLDTVNVYENAHIGGTSPERTYHLLVQDGTHLKPLVEAMKKYREQGFALARYKNDITLFDYYLGEKLTEIGLKRDIKPFVEKNPKAAMVSSEYWITKNAPQLKDWVVKEKAFFAGRFYCLLVYGENE
;
A
#
# COMPACT_ATOMS: atom_id res chain seq x y z
N MET A 1 32.14 3.14 -11.58
CA MET A 1 31.89 1.88 -10.83
C MET A 1 32.50 1.87 -9.43
N GLN A 2 33.78 2.25 -9.26
CA GLN A 2 34.43 2.33 -7.93
C GLN A 2 33.69 3.25 -6.94
N GLU A 3 33.28 4.45 -7.35
CA GLU A 3 32.52 5.34 -6.45
C GLU A 3 31.20 4.74 -5.96
N VAL A 4 30.46 4.03 -6.82
CA VAL A 4 29.21 3.37 -6.43
C VAL A 4 29.51 2.24 -5.44
N PHE A 5 30.56 1.44 -5.69
CA PHE A 5 30.99 0.39 -4.77
C PHE A 5 31.35 0.94 -3.40
N TRP A 6 32.23 1.95 -3.32
CA TRP A 6 32.65 2.56 -2.06
C TRP A 6 31.49 3.26 -1.34
N ARG A 7 30.64 3.98 -2.07
CA ARG A 7 29.50 4.72 -1.49
C ARG A 7 28.38 3.79 -1.03
N GLN A 8 28.12 2.69 -1.73
CA GLN A 8 27.06 1.74 -1.37
C GLN A 8 27.50 0.69 -0.34
N LEU A 9 28.75 0.24 -0.34
CA LEU A 9 29.24 -0.76 0.63
C LEU A 9 29.80 -0.11 1.90
N ILE A 10 30.72 0.84 1.77
CA ILE A 10 31.39 1.43 2.94
C ILE A 10 30.56 2.55 3.54
N GLY A 11 29.94 3.39 2.71
CA GLY A 11 29.04 4.45 3.16
C GLY A 11 27.89 3.91 4.01
N ARG A 12 27.23 2.82 3.57
CA ARG A 12 26.15 2.17 4.33
C ARG A 12 26.63 1.43 5.58
N ALA A 13 27.86 0.91 5.58
CA ALA A 13 28.40 0.19 6.72
C ALA A 13 28.72 1.11 7.91
N ARG A 14 29.24 2.32 7.67
CA ARG A 14 29.81 3.17 8.74
C ARG A 14 28.89 4.27 9.26
N LYS A 15 28.12 4.93 8.39
CA LYS A 15 27.14 5.98 8.74
C LYS A 15 26.04 5.99 7.69
N SER A 16 25.06 5.11 7.86
CA SER A 16 23.90 5.12 6.99
C SER A 16 22.95 6.26 7.37
N TRP A 17 22.60 7.11 6.42
CA TRP A 17 21.59 8.16 6.60
C TRP A 17 20.16 7.60 6.59
N ILE A 18 19.98 6.37 6.09
CA ILE A 18 18.70 5.68 5.92
C ILE A 18 18.79 4.34 6.67
N HIS A 19 17.75 3.97 7.43
CA HIS A 19 17.69 2.71 8.19
C HIS A 19 18.84 2.49 9.19
N GLN A 20 19.33 3.54 9.84
CA GLN A 20 20.25 3.40 10.98
C GLN A 20 19.52 2.78 12.17
N GLN A 21 20.12 1.75 12.77
CA GLN A 21 19.54 1.00 13.88
C GLN A 21 20.61 0.60 14.90
N PRO A 22 20.26 0.43 16.19
CA PRO A 22 21.20 0.08 17.25
C PRO A 22 21.89 -1.27 17.00
N TYR A 23 23.03 -1.51 17.67
CA TYR A 23 23.79 -2.76 17.52
C TYR A 23 22.99 -3.99 17.96
N TYR A 24 22.10 -3.86 18.94
CA TYR A 24 21.25 -4.94 19.44
C TYR A 24 19.97 -5.19 18.60
N TYR A 25 19.82 -4.54 17.44
CA TYR A 25 18.61 -4.62 16.61
C TYR A 25 18.18 -6.07 16.31
N TYR A 26 19.09 -6.93 15.85
CA TYR A 26 18.76 -8.31 15.49
C TYR A 26 18.37 -9.17 16.70
N LEU A 27 19.00 -8.92 17.86
CA LEU A 27 18.62 -9.57 19.11
C LEU A 27 17.24 -9.13 19.59
N LEU A 28 16.89 -7.85 19.40
CA LEU A 28 15.56 -7.31 19.74
C LEU A 28 14.45 -7.97 18.90
N TRP A 29 14.70 -8.21 17.61
CA TRP A 29 13.73 -8.83 16.71
C TRP A 29 13.73 -10.37 16.75
N LEU A 30 14.74 -10.98 17.37
CA LEU A 30 14.87 -12.45 17.44
C LEU A 30 13.62 -13.15 17.99
N PRO A 31 12.98 -12.69 19.10
CA PRO A 31 11.79 -13.36 19.62
C PRO A 31 10.63 -13.39 18.64
N LEU A 32 10.47 -12.34 17.83
CA LEU A 32 9.42 -12.26 16.81
C LEU A 32 9.77 -13.08 15.57
N THR A 33 11.00 -12.94 15.07
CA THR A 33 11.45 -13.61 13.83
C THR A 33 11.58 -15.13 13.98
N PHE A 34 11.86 -15.60 15.20
CA PHE A 34 12.00 -17.02 15.51
C PHE A 34 10.79 -17.58 16.28
N PHE A 35 9.71 -16.81 16.41
CA PHE A 35 8.43 -17.31 16.89
C PHE A 35 7.87 -18.38 15.92
N PRO A 36 7.28 -19.50 16.39
CA PRO A 36 7.01 -19.85 17.79
C PRO A 36 8.16 -20.59 18.51
N TRP A 37 9.26 -20.87 17.80
CA TRP A 37 10.34 -21.74 18.27
C TRP A 37 11.28 -21.09 19.30
N ILE A 38 11.08 -19.82 19.63
CA ILE A 38 11.92 -19.08 20.58
C ILE A 38 11.99 -19.76 21.96
N ALA A 39 10.91 -20.39 22.43
CA ALA A 39 10.89 -21.10 23.70
C ALA A 39 11.84 -22.32 23.74
N TYR A 40 12.13 -22.90 22.57
CA TYR A 40 13.00 -24.06 22.40
C TYR A 40 14.48 -23.67 22.28
N LEU A 41 14.76 -22.40 21.97
CA LEU A 41 16.09 -21.91 21.63
C LEU A 41 17.12 -22.08 22.76
N PRO A 42 16.85 -21.78 24.05
CA PRO A 42 17.84 -21.92 25.11
C PRO A 42 18.35 -23.36 25.27
N ARG A 43 17.43 -24.34 25.21
CA ARG A 43 17.78 -25.76 25.32
C ARG A 43 18.45 -26.28 24.05
N ALA A 44 17.99 -25.84 22.88
CA ALA A 44 18.61 -26.17 21.60
C ALA A 44 20.06 -25.68 21.53
N LEU A 45 20.33 -24.45 21.97
CA LEU A 45 21.68 -23.90 22.08
C LEU A 45 22.55 -24.71 23.03
N ARG A 46 22.06 -25.04 24.23
CA ARG A 46 22.81 -25.85 25.20
C ARG A 46 23.15 -27.23 24.64
N ARG A 47 22.20 -27.89 23.97
CA ARG A 47 22.42 -29.20 23.35
C ARG A 47 23.42 -29.12 22.19
N ALA A 48 23.26 -28.14 21.31
CA ALA A 48 24.14 -27.92 20.17
C ALA A 48 25.58 -27.56 20.59
N TRP A 49 25.74 -26.75 21.65
CA TRP A 49 27.06 -26.41 22.18
C TRP A 49 27.80 -27.62 22.77
N ASN A 50 27.06 -28.51 23.43
CA ASN A 50 27.61 -29.72 24.05
C ASN A 50 27.81 -30.88 23.06
N ASP A 51 27.31 -30.75 21.84
CA ASP A 51 27.51 -31.71 20.76
C ASP A 51 28.96 -31.62 20.24
N ARG A 52 29.83 -32.47 20.80
CA ARG A 52 31.27 -32.46 20.49
C ARG A 52 31.59 -33.19 19.19
N GLU A 53 30.80 -34.20 18.84
CA GLU A 53 31.05 -35.12 17.72
C GLU A 53 30.18 -34.80 16.49
N GLY A 54 29.08 -34.08 16.66
CA GLY A 54 28.21 -33.63 15.57
C GLY A 54 28.39 -32.17 15.17
N PHE A 55 27.44 -31.67 14.36
CA PHE A 55 27.46 -30.32 13.79
C PHE A 55 26.91 -29.23 14.73
N GLY A 56 26.52 -29.56 15.97
CA GLY A 56 25.89 -28.59 16.87
C GLY A 56 26.71 -27.31 17.10
N ARG A 57 28.02 -27.45 17.37
CA ARG A 57 28.91 -26.28 17.56
C ARG A 57 29.07 -25.44 16.29
N LEU A 58 29.06 -26.08 15.11
CA LEU A 58 29.10 -25.36 13.84
C LEU A 58 27.88 -24.44 13.69
N PHE A 59 26.67 -24.92 14.03
CA PHE A 59 25.46 -24.11 13.94
C PHE A 59 25.44 -22.96 14.94
N VAL A 60 25.96 -23.17 16.15
CA VAL A 60 26.13 -22.08 17.13
C VAL A 60 27.07 -21.01 16.58
N TRP A 61 28.23 -21.40 16.06
CA TRP A 61 29.18 -20.44 15.49
C TRP A 61 28.64 -19.73 14.26
N TRP A 62 27.91 -20.42 13.37
CA TRP A 62 27.21 -19.79 12.25
C TRP A 62 26.27 -18.68 12.74
N ALA A 63 25.38 -19.00 13.69
CA ALA A 63 24.44 -18.01 14.22
C ALA A 63 25.17 -16.81 14.87
N ILE A 64 26.19 -17.06 15.69
CA ILE A 64 26.98 -16.01 16.36
C ILE A 64 27.67 -15.11 15.35
N VAL A 65 28.42 -15.70 14.40
CA VAL A 65 29.17 -14.93 13.39
C VAL A 65 28.22 -14.06 12.57
N ALA A 66 27.09 -14.62 12.12
CA ALA A 66 26.10 -13.87 11.36
C ALA A 66 25.51 -12.71 12.16
N ILE A 67 25.10 -12.93 13.42
CA ILE A 67 24.57 -11.86 14.29
C ILE A 67 25.62 -10.78 14.55
N VAL A 68 26.86 -11.15 14.86
CA VAL A 68 27.94 -10.19 15.15
C VAL A 68 28.25 -9.33 13.92
N VAL A 69 28.40 -9.96 12.74
CA VAL A 69 28.67 -9.23 11.48
C VAL A 69 27.52 -8.28 11.16
N LEU A 70 26.28 -8.76 11.18
CA LEU A 70 25.11 -7.92 10.90
C LEU A 70 24.93 -6.78 11.92
N SER A 71 25.18 -7.05 13.20
CA SER A 71 25.08 -6.07 14.29
C SER A 71 26.12 -4.95 14.16
N SER A 72 27.28 -5.26 13.58
CA SER A 72 28.39 -4.33 13.35
C SER A 72 28.16 -3.35 12.18
N ILE A 73 27.20 -3.64 11.29
CA ILE A 73 26.87 -2.80 10.14
C ILE A 73 25.81 -1.76 10.53
N SER A 74 26.02 -0.49 10.18
CA SER A 74 25.12 0.62 10.55
C SER A 74 23.75 0.55 9.87
N TYR A 75 23.72 0.20 8.58
CA TYR A 75 22.49 -0.07 7.82
C TYR A 75 21.91 -1.43 8.22
N LYS A 76 20.71 -1.46 8.82
CA LYS A 76 20.04 -2.70 9.21
C LYS A 76 18.60 -2.72 8.71
N ILE A 77 18.25 -3.80 8.02
CA ILE A 77 16.88 -4.09 7.60
C ILE A 77 16.43 -5.46 8.09
N PHE A 78 15.13 -5.59 8.27
CA PHE A 78 14.51 -6.78 8.88
C PHE A 78 14.79 -8.08 8.13
N ILE A 79 14.90 -8.05 6.79
CA ILE A 79 15.12 -9.28 6.01
C ILE A 79 16.48 -9.95 6.28
N TYR A 80 17.47 -9.23 6.82
CA TYR A 80 18.78 -9.80 7.12
C TYR A 80 18.78 -10.81 8.28
N ASN A 81 17.70 -10.89 9.07
CA ASN A 81 17.53 -11.96 10.07
C ASN A 81 17.63 -13.36 9.42
N LEU A 82 17.28 -13.50 8.13
CA LEU A 82 17.35 -14.76 7.39
C LEU A 82 18.74 -15.42 7.35
N LEU A 83 19.83 -14.68 7.60
CA LEU A 83 21.18 -15.23 7.55
C LEU A 83 21.51 -16.20 8.69
N TYR A 84 20.87 -16.06 9.86
CA TYR A 84 21.12 -16.93 11.01
C TYR A 84 19.94 -17.83 11.38
N LEU A 85 18.72 -17.50 10.95
CA LEU A 85 17.52 -18.30 11.24
C LEU A 85 17.64 -19.79 10.82
N PRO A 86 18.29 -20.15 9.69
CA PRO A 86 18.50 -21.57 9.34
C PRO A 86 19.32 -22.32 10.38
N ALA A 87 20.39 -21.72 10.90
CA ALA A 87 21.22 -22.33 11.94
C ALA A 87 20.42 -22.57 13.22
N LEU A 88 19.60 -21.59 13.63
CA LEU A 88 18.72 -21.72 14.78
C LEU A 88 17.67 -22.82 14.56
N GLY A 89 17.08 -22.88 13.37
CA GLY A 89 16.10 -23.90 12.98
C GLY A 89 16.69 -25.31 13.00
N LEU A 90 17.92 -25.49 12.51
CA LEU A 90 18.63 -26.77 12.55
C LEU A 90 18.90 -27.23 13.99
N MET A 91 19.30 -26.31 14.88
CA MET A 91 19.50 -26.63 16.30
C MET A 91 18.20 -27.09 16.97
N VAL A 92 17.10 -26.39 16.72
CA VAL A 92 15.77 -26.77 17.23
C VAL A 92 15.31 -28.10 16.62
N GLY A 93 15.50 -28.31 15.32
CA GLY A 93 15.15 -29.54 14.61
C GLY A 93 15.91 -30.76 15.12
N LEU A 94 17.23 -30.64 15.32
CA LEU A 94 18.05 -31.68 15.92
C LEU A 94 17.62 -32.01 17.35
N MET A 95 17.17 -31.01 18.10
CA MET A 95 16.63 -31.23 19.43
C MET A 95 15.31 -32.01 19.40
N ILE A 96 14.48 -31.81 18.37
CA ILE A 96 13.13 -32.40 18.22
C ILE A 96 13.15 -33.78 17.51
N GLY A 97 14.24 -34.18 16.83
CA GLY A 97 14.34 -35.33 15.91
C GLY A 97 13.88 -36.73 16.40
N LYS A 98 13.93 -37.73 15.49
CA LYS A 98 13.20 -39.03 15.54
C LYS A 98 13.06 -39.75 16.89
N ASP A 99 14.12 -39.96 17.67
CA ASP A 99 14.04 -40.66 18.97
C ASP A 99 13.39 -39.81 20.08
N THR A 100 13.37 -38.51 19.86
CA THR A 100 12.83 -37.48 20.75
C THR A 100 11.30 -37.45 20.65
N PHE A 101 10.65 -37.70 19.51
CA PHE A 101 9.17 -37.71 19.46
C PHE A 101 8.49 -38.71 20.43
N LYS A 102 9.16 -39.81 20.81
CA LYS A 102 8.64 -40.79 21.78
C LYS A 102 8.97 -40.46 23.25
N LYS A 103 10.11 -39.80 23.53
CA LYS A 103 10.60 -39.48 24.89
C LYS A 103 10.40 -38.01 25.30
N ALA A 104 10.42 -37.11 24.32
CA ALA A 104 10.40 -35.66 24.49
C ALA A 104 9.07 -35.10 24.95
N GLY A 105 7.96 -35.84 24.83
CA GLY A 105 6.65 -35.37 25.28
C GLY A 105 6.69 -34.89 26.74
N LYS A 106 7.42 -35.60 27.62
CA LYS A 106 7.56 -35.18 29.02
C LYS A 106 8.64 -34.10 29.20
N GLU A 107 9.75 -34.23 28.49
CA GLU A 107 10.91 -33.34 28.65
C GLU A 107 10.73 -31.95 28.05
N LEU A 108 9.98 -31.82 26.95
CA LEU A 108 9.72 -30.53 26.27
C LEU A 108 8.45 -29.85 26.81
N SER A 109 7.85 -30.38 27.88
CA SER A 109 6.55 -29.92 28.40
C SER A 109 6.57 -28.47 28.88
N ILE A 110 7.73 -27.93 29.28
CA ILE A 110 7.88 -26.54 29.69
C ILE A 110 7.88 -25.63 28.46
N GLU A 111 8.67 -25.96 27.45
CA GLU A 111 8.78 -25.22 26.18
C GLU A 111 7.43 -25.19 25.45
N CYS A 112 6.67 -26.29 25.49
CA CYS A 112 5.30 -26.37 24.96
C CYS A 112 4.36 -25.40 25.70
N LYS A 113 4.40 -25.40 27.05
CA LYS A 113 3.56 -24.51 27.87
C LYS A 113 3.90 -23.04 27.65
N ILE A 114 5.19 -22.70 27.60
CA ILE A 114 5.65 -21.33 27.30
C ILE A 114 5.14 -20.91 25.92
N THR A 115 5.31 -21.76 24.91
CA THR A 115 4.81 -21.49 23.54
C THR A 115 3.29 -21.30 23.53
N GLY A 116 2.55 -22.15 24.25
CA GLY A 116 1.11 -22.02 24.41
C GLY A 116 0.67 -20.71 25.04
N ILE A 117 1.35 -20.29 26.12
CA ILE A 117 1.12 -18.98 26.77
C ILE A 117 1.41 -17.83 25.79
N LEU A 118 2.51 -17.89 25.03
CA LEU A 118 2.83 -16.86 24.04
C LEU A 118 1.75 -16.74 22.95
N PHE A 119 1.16 -17.85 22.52
CA PHE A 119 0.03 -17.85 21.59
C PHE A 119 -1.23 -17.23 22.18
N LEU A 120 -1.55 -17.50 23.46
CA LEU A 120 -2.66 -16.82 24.14
C LEU A 120 -2.41 -15.30 24.21
N LEU A 121 -1.20 -14.89 24.61
CA LEU A 121 -0.81 -13.48 24.66
C LEU A 121 -0.88 -12.81 23.29
N LEU A 122 -0.49 -13.50 22.22
CA LEU A 122 -0.62 -13.02 20.84
C LEU A 122 -2.10 -12.79 20.48
N GLY A 123 -2.99 -13.71 20.83
CA GLY A 123 -4.43 -13.56 20.64
C GLY A 123 -4.99 -12.33 21.35
N PHE A 124 -4.63 -12.13 22.62
CA PHE A 124 -5.01 -10.93 23.38
C PHE A 124 -4.42 -9.64 22.80
N MET A 125 -3.17 -9.66 22.36
CA MET A 125 -2.51 -8.51 21.73
C MET A 125 -3.21 -8.10 20.44
N ILE A 126 -3.61 -9.06 19.60
CA ILE A 126 -4.37 -8.78 18.37
C ILE A 126 -5.73 -8.14 18.69
N ILE A 127 -6.46 -8.65 19.70
CA ILE A 127 -7.71 -8.03 20.16
C ILE A 127 -7.47 -6.60 20.66
N PHE A 128 -6.44 -6.40 21.47
CA PHE A 128 -6.11 -5.09 22.02
C PHE A 128 -5.77 -4.07 20.93
N VAL A 129 -4.93 -4.43 19.96
CA VAL A 129 -4.60 -3.59 18.79
C VAL A 129 -5.86 -3.27 17.99
N TRP A 130 -6.76 -4.23 17.78
CA TRP A 130 -8.02 -4.00 17.08
C TRP A 130 -8.93 -3.00 17.82
N ILE A 131 -9.00 -3.07 19.15
CA ILE A 131 -9.74 -2.09 19.97
C ILE A 131 -9.13 -0.69 19.83
N LEU A 132 -7.80 -0.56 19.85
CA LEU A 132 -7.12 0.74 19.67
C LEU A 132 -7.36 1.35 18.29
N ILE A 133 -7.39 0.52 17.24
CA ILE A 133 -7.71 0.95 15.88
C ILE A 133 -9.16 1.47 15.81
N LYS A 134 -10.12 0.74 16.40
CA LYS A 134 -11.54 1.12 16.40
C LYS A 134 -11.82 2.39 17.21
N SER A 135 -11.06 2.63 18.28
CA SER A 135 -11.23 3.77 19.18
C SER A 135 -10.59 5.08 18.68
N ASN A 136 -10.19 5.14 17.39
CA ASN A 136 -9.53 6.29 16.77
C ASN A 136 -8.23 6.77 17.46
N TYR A 137 -7.57 5.92 18.26
CA TYR A 137 -6.23 6.25 18.78
C TYR A 137 -5.13 6.01 17.71
N LEU A 138 -5.41 5.18 16.69
CA LEU A 138 -4.50 4.85 15.60
C LEU A 138 -5.09 5.25 14.24
N VAL A 139 -5.39 6.55 14.10
CA VAL A 139 -6.21 7.16 13.02
C VAL A 139 -5.75 6.85 11.57
N PRO A 140 -4.45 6.69 11.23
CA PRO A 140 -4.10 6.35 9.86
C PRO A 140 -4.42 4.90 9.48
N LEU A 141 -4.55 3.98 10.45
CA LEU A 141 -4.75 2.54 10.20
C LEU A 141 -6.23 2.12 10.21
N GLY A 142 -7.08 2.87 10.93
CA GLY A 142 -8.52 2.57 11.11
C GLY A 142 -9.37 2.68 9.85
N LEU A 143 -8.94 3.48 8.87
CA LEU A 143 -9.64 3.61 7.58
C LEU A 143 -9.46 2.38 6.66
N TYR A 144 -8.47 1.52 6.93
CA TYR A 144 -8.05 0.47 5.99
C TYR A 144 -8.36 -0.96 6.46
N LEU A 145 -8.74 -1.14 7.73
CA LEU A 145 -9.00 -2.44 8.36
C LEU A 145 -10.48 -2.68 8.72
N THR A 146 -11.39 -1.85 8.21
CA THR A 146 -12.84 -1.92 8.49
C THR A 146 -13.63 -2.78 7.49
N GLY A 147 -12.99 -3.26 6.42
CA GLY A 147 -13.61 -4.19 5.48
C GLY A 147 -13.92 -5.54 6.12
N ALA A 148 -15.01 -6.20 5.71
CA ALA A 148 -15.42 -7.50 6.24
C ALA A 148 -14.31 -8.57 6.15
N GLY A 149 -13.46 -8.51 5.12
CA GLY A 149 -12.29 -9.41 4.97
C GLY A 149 -11.19 -9.19 6.02
N ALA A 150 -10.94 -7.93 6.40
CA ALA A 150 -9.97 -7.61 7.46
C ALA A 150 -10.47 -8.08 8.84
N ILE A 151 -11.77 -7.90 9.10
CA ILE A 151 -12.41 -8.39 10.33
C ILE A 151 -12.36 -9.93 10.39
N ALA A 152 -12.69 -10.61 9.28
CA ALA A 152 -12.59 -12.08 9.20
C ALA A 152 -11.15 -12.57 9.46
N CYS A 153 -10.14 -11.88 8.92
CA CYS A 153 -8.73 -12.16 9.21
C CYS A 153 -8.39 -12.05 10.68
N ILE A 154 -8.81 -10.97 11.33
CA ILE A 154 -8.53 -10.74 12.76
C ILE A 154 -9.21 -11.84 13.59
N ILE A 155 -10.45 -12.20 13.28
CA ILE A 155 -11.16 -13.29 13.96
C ILE A 155 -10.43 -14.62 13.76
N ILE A 156 -10.02 -14.95 12.54
CA ILE A 156 -9.25 -16.17 12.25
C ILE A 156 -7.92 -16.15 13.00
N ALA A 157 -7.20 -15.02 13.00
CA ALA A 157 -5.93 -14.84 13.71
C ALA A 157 -6.07 -15.14 15.20
N VAL A 158 -7.08 -14.54 15.81
CA VAL A 158 -7.41 -14.67 17.23
C VAL A 158 -7.82 -16.11 17.53
N PHE A 159 -8.73 -16.69 16.73
CA PHE A 159 -9.18 -18.07 16.90
C PHE A 159 -8.02 -19.06 16.80
N LEU A 160 -7.19 -18.95 15.76
CA LEU A 160 -6.02 -19.81 15.61
C LEU A 160 -5.10 -19.65 16.82
N SER A 161 -4.90 -18.42 17.32
CA SER A 161 -3.94 -18.12 18.39
C SER A 161 -4.41 -18.76 19.69
N PHE A 162 -5.69 -18.60 20.03
CA PHE A 162 -6.29 -19.27 21.17
C PHE A 162 -6.31 -20.78 21.01
N ALA A 163 -6.76 -21.31 19.87
CA ALA A 163 -6.79 -22.75 19.61
C ALA A 163 -5.40 -23.39 19.77
N SER A 164 -4.36 -22.74 19.26
CA SER A 164 -2.98 -23.18 19.39
C SER A 164 -2.46 -23.09 20.83
N GLY A 165 -2.78 -22.00 21.53
CA GLY A 165 -2.48 -21.85 22.95
C GLY A 165 -3.09 -22.97 23.79
N PHE A 166 -4.38 -23.25 23.60
CA PHE A 166 -5.09 -24.31 24.31
C PHE A 166 -4.61 -25.71 23.93
N LEU A 167 -4.35 -25.99 22.64
CA LEU A 167 -3.82 -27.28 22.21
C LEU A 167 -2.47 -27.60 22.84
N LEU A 168 -1.59 -26.60 23.00
CA LEU A 168 -0.27 -26.76 23.61
C LEU A 168 -0.29 -26.84 25.14
N LEU A 169 -1.30 -26.23 25.78
CA LEU A 169 -1.50 -26.28 27.24
C LEU A 169 -2.31 -27.49 27.69
N TYR A 170 -3.11 -28.07 26.80
CA TYR A 170 -3.93 -29.23 27.12
C TYR A 170 -3.04 -30.45 27.39
N PRO A 171 -3.29 -31.22 28.46
CA PRO A 171 -2.47 -32.36 28.84
C PRO A 171 -2.75 -33.58 27.95
N TRP A 172 -2.37 -33.51 26.67
CA TRP A 172 -2.46 -34.58 25.66
C TRP A 172 -1.48 -35.74 25.95
N GLY A 173 -1.51 -36.35 27.15
CA GLY A 173 -0.69 -37.53 27.45
C GLY A 173 0.79 -37.43 27.00
N ARG A 174 1.40 -38.54 26.56
CA ARG A 174 2.82 -38.59 26.13
C ARG A 174 3.12 -37.94 24.75
N GLN A 175 2.21 -37.16 24.14
CA GLN A 175 2.29 -36.79 22.70
C GLN A 175 2.47 -35.29 22.38
N TYR A 176 3.00 -34.47 23.30
CA TYR A 176 3.20 -33.02 23.11
C TYR A 176 3.98 -32.60 21.84
N SER A 177 4.91 -33.42 21.33
CA SER A 177 5.74 -33.06 20.17
C SER A 177 4.99 -33.06 18.83
N GLY A 178 3.95 -33.89 18.66
CA GLY A 178 3.12 -33.91 17.45
C GLY A 178 2.22 -32.69 17.36
N THR A 179 1.63 -32.29 18.48
CA THR A 179 0.76 -31.12 18.59
C THR A 179 1.49 -29.81 18.25
N ASN A 180 2.76 -29.67 18.64
CA ASN A 180 3.59 -28.50 18.28
C ASN A 180 3.84 -28.38 16.78
N VAL A 181 4.09 -29.50 16.09
CA VAL A 181 4.28 -29.51 14.64
C VAL A 181 2.98 -29.12 13.94
N VAL A 182 1.84 -29.61 14.41
CA VAL A 182 0.51 -29.23 13.89
C VAL A 182 0.22 -27.75 14.12
N VAL A 183 0.44 -27.24 15.33
CA VAL A 183 0.29 -25.81 15.65
C VAL A 183 1.22 -24.94 14.81
N ALA A 184 2.48 -25.35 14.64
CA ALA A 184 3.44 -24.64 13.80
C ALA A 184 3.03 -24.65 12.32
N ILE A 185 2.49 -25.75 11.79
CA ILE A 185 1.98 -25.81 10.41
C ILE A 185 0.79 -24.85 10.24
N ILE A 186 -0.15 -24.85 11.20
CA ILE A 186 -1.31 -23.94 11.19
C ILE A 186 -0.84 -22.47 11.19
N PHE A 187 0.12 -22.12 12.03
CA PHE A 187 0.58 -20.74 12.18
C PHE A 187 1.60 -20.26 11.15
N MET A 188 2.41 -21.16 10.61
CA MET A 188 3.43 -20.82 9.63
C MET A 188 2.84 -20.75 8.22
N PHE A 189 1.77 -21.51 7.94
CA PHE A 189 1.20 -21.60 6.59
C PHE A 189 -0.24 -21.09 6.49
N LEU A 190 -1.16 -21.50 7.37
CA LEU A 190 -2.57 -21.13 7.22
C LEU A 190 -2.83 -19.68 7.63
N PHE A 191 -2.20 -19.22 8.72
CA PHE A 191 -2.37 -17.86 9.20
C PHE A 191 -1.82 -16.79 8.22
N PRO A 192 -0.55 -16.85 7.73
CA PRO A 192 -0.05 -15.91 6.74
C PRO A 192 -0.78 -16.00 5.40
N LYS A 193 -1.20 -17.21 4.98
CA LYS A 193 -2.02 -17.38 3.77
C LYS A 193 -3.37 -16.68 3.91
N ALA A 194 -4.06 -16.87 5.03
CA ALA A 194 -5.32 -16.18 5.29
C ALA A 194 -5.12 -14.66 5.31
N LEU A 195 -4.10 -14.18 6.03
CA LEU A 195 -3.73 -12.77 6.05
C LEU A 195 -3.52 -12.24 4.63
N VAL A 196 -2.66 -12.90 3.83
CA VAL A 196 -2.39 -12.51 2.46
C VAL A 196 -3.66 -12.52 1.61
N SER A 197 -4.45 -13.59 1.62
CA SER A 197 -5.63 -13.73 0.75
C SER A 197 -6.71 -12.67 0.99
N PHE A 198 -6.83 -12.14 2.21
CA PHE A 198 -7.90 -11.19 2.56
C PHE A 198 -7.39 -9.77 2.82
N THR A 199 -6.13 -9.56 3.21
CA THR A 199 -5.59 -8.20 3.41
C THR A 199 -4.86 -7.70 2.18
N VAL A 200 -4.18 -8.56 1.43
CA VAL A 200 -3.40 -8.09 0.27
C VAL A 200 -4.28 -7.53 -0.83
N PRO A 201 -5.45 -8.07 -1.20
CA PRO A 201 -6.29 -7.43 -2.24
C PRO A 201 -6.76 -6.03 -1.84
N GLU A 202 -7.17 -5.84 -0.59
CA GLU A 202 -7.59 -4.57 -0.02
C GLU A 202 -6.43 -3.58 0.10
N LEU A 203 -5.27 -4.05 0.56
CA LEU A 203 -4.06 -3.25 0.65
C LEU A 203 -3.48 -2.93 -0.74
N ASP A 204 -3.57 -3.84 -1.71
CA ASP A 204 -3.09 -3.66 -3.08
C ASP A 204 -3.89 -2.54 -3.76
N ARG A 205 -5.21 -2.46 -3.56
CA ARG A 205 -6.01 -1.34 -4.07
C ARG A 205 -5.53 0.04 -3.65
N ILE A 206 -4.80 0.11 -2.53
CA ILE A 206 -4.43 1.36 -1.87
C ILE A 206 -2.93 1.61 -2.01
N LEU A 207 -2.11 0.64 -1.66
CA LEU A 207 -0.65 0.72 -1.63
C LEU A 207 -0.02 0.47 -3.00
N SER A 208 -0.72 -0.18 -3.92
CA SER A 208 -0.19 -0.50 -5.24
C SER A 208 -0.35 0.67 -6.20
N PRO A 209 0.73 1.11 -6.88
CA PRO A 209 0.63 2.10 -7.93
C PRO A 209 0.06 1.53 -9.23
N LYS A 210 -0.32 0.25 -9.24
CA LYS A 210 -0.81 -0.46 -10.43
C LYS A 210 -1.92 0.29 -11.16
N ARG A 211 -2.91 0.85 -10.46
CA ARG A 211 -4.02 1.60 -11.09
C ARG A 211 -3.57 2.85 -11.85
N LEU A 212 -2.64 3.62 -11.26
CA LEU A 212 -2.02 4.77 -11.94
C LEU A 212 -1.22 4.30 -13.15
N CYS A 213 -0.44 3.25 -12.97
CA CYS A 213 0.44 2.74 -14.01
C CYS A 213 -0.35 2.15 -15.18
N GLU A 214 -1.49 1.51 -14.94
CA GLU A 214 -2.44 1.09 -15.97
C GLU A 214 -2.98 2.30 -16.75
N ARG A 215 -3.22 3.43 -16.08
CA ARG A 215 -3.59 4.69 -16.75
C ARG A 215 -2.44 5.25 -17.59
N ILE A 216 -1.22 5.29 -17.05
CA ILE A 216 -0.04 5.75 -17.80
C ILE A 216 0.24 4.84 -19.00
N LYS A 217 0.06 3.53 -18.83
CA LYS A 217 0.16 2.54 -19.90
C LYS A 217 -0.85 2.84 -21.01
N TRP A 218 -2.11 3.07 -20.65
CA TRP A 218 -3.15 3.45 -21.58
C TRP A 218 -2.77 4.74 -22.34
N TYR A 219 -2.30 5.78 -21.63
CA TYR A 219 -1.79 7.00 -22.29
C TYR A 219 -0.64 6.71 -23.26
N LYS A 220 0.30 5.84 -22.90
CA LYS A 220 1.39 5.45 -23.82
C LYS A 220 0.86 4.73 -25.07
N GLU A 221 -0.10 3.83 -24.91
CA GLU A 221 -0.77 3.11 -26.01
C GLU A 221 -1.52 4.08 -26.94
N GLU A 222 -2.11 5.15 -26.40
CA GLU A 222 -2.74 6.24 -27.15
C GLU A 222 -1.74 7.21 -27.81
N GLY A 223 -0.44 7.00 -27.61
CA GLY A 223 0.63 7.77 -28.24
C GLY A 223 1.11 9.00 -27.44
N PHE A 224 0.84 9.07 -26.14
CA PHE A 224 1.39 10.12 -25.28
C PHE A 224 2.82 9.80 -24.87
N GLU A 225 3.65 10.83 -24.75
CA GLU A 225 4.94 10.72 -24.08
C GLU A 225 4.78 10.65 -22.56
N THR A 226 5.58 9.83 -21.88
CA THR A 226 5.36 9.52 -20.46
C THR A 226 6.55 9.94 -19.61
N GLY A 227 6.27 10.60 -18.48
CA GLY A 227 7.27 11.12 -17.56
C GLY A 227 6.92 10.91 -16.08
N GLN A 228 7.90 11.09 -15.22
CA GLN A 228 7.76 11.06 -13.77
C GLN A 228 8.60 12.18 -13.14
N TYR A 229 7.97 13.01 -12.31
CA TYR A 229 8.60 14.16 -11.68
C TYR A 229 8.94 13.88 -10.22
N LYS A 230 10.24 13.83 -9.90
CA LYS A 230 10.79 13.55 -8.56
C LYS A 230 10.23 12.28 -7.89
N ILE A 231 9.88 11.27 -8.69
CA ILE A 231 9.47 9.96 -8.19
C ILE A 231 10.62 8.98 -8.42
N GLU A 232 11.19 8.44 -7.33
CA GLU A 232 12.31 7.49 -7.38
C GLU A 232 11.87 6.02 -7.34
N LEU A 233 10.63 5.74 -7.73
CA LEU A 233 10.07 4.39 -7.68
C LEU A 233 10.20 3.68 -9.03
N GLY A 234 11.20 2.81 -9.17
CA GLY A 234 11.33 1.94 -10.36
C GLY A 234 10.12 1.03 -10.61
N ILE A 235 9.26 0.86 -9.61
CA ILE A 235 8.01 0.08 -9.71
C ILE A 235 7.00 0.71 -10.69
N LEU A 236 7.07 2.02 -10.94
CA LEU A 236 6.18 2.69 -11.88
C LEU A 236 6.45 2.21 -13.30
N ASN A 237 7.71 2.17 -13.72
CA ASN A 237 8.12 1.65 -15.03
C ASN A 237 7.65 0.19 -15.22
N TYR A 238 7.74 -0.63 -14.17
CA TYR A 238 7.32 -2.03 -14.21
C TYR A 238 5.82 -2.18 -14.46
N TYR A 239 4.96 -1.54 -13.65
CA TYR A 239 3.51 -1.66 -13.82
C TYR A 239 2.99 -0.91 -15.05
N ALA A 240 3.63 0.20 -15.44
CA ALA A 240 3.22 0.97 -16.60
C ALA A 240 3.69 0.33 -17.92
N GLN A 241 4.56 -0.70 -17.83
CA GLN A 241 5.14 -1.40 -18.97
C GLN A 241 5.77 -0.43 -19.99
N THR A 242 6.32 0.68 -19.48
CA THR A 242 6.93 1.74 -20.28
C THR A 242 8.03 2.41 -19.46
N ASP A 243 9.05 2.94 -20.13
CA ASP A 243 10.11 3.68 -19.46
C ASP A 243 9.69 5.14 -19.29
N LEU A 244 9.38 5.53 -18.05
CA LEU A 244 8.96 6.88 -17.73
C LEU A 244 10.18 7.80 -17.66
N LYS A 245 10.18 8.85 -18.49
CA LYS A 245 11.24 9.87 -18.47
C LYS A 245 11.35 10.48 -17.08
N ARG A 246 12.52 10.37 -16.45
CA ARG A 246 12.78 10.97 -15.14
C ARG A 246 13.03 12.46 -15.27
N LEU A 247 12.26 13.24 -14.52
CA LEU A 247 12.30 14.70 -14.48
C LEU A 247 12.66 15.09 -13.04
N TYR A 248 13.81 15.74 -12.87
CA TYR A 248 14.36 16.05 -11.56
C TYR A 248 14.05 17.49 -11.13
N THR A 249 13.88 18.39 -12.09
CA THR A 249 13.59 19.81 -11.84
C THR A 249 12.24 20.21 -12.41
N PHE A 250 11.66 21.29 -11.87
CA PHE A 250 10.38 21.79 -12.36
C PHE A 250 10.51 22.27 -13.81
N GLU A 251 11.66 22.86 -14.13
CA GLU A 251 12.04 23.37 -15.44
C GLU A 251 12.12 22.24 -16.46
N GLU A 252 12.77 21.11 -16.13
CA GLU A 252 12.77 19.91 -16.97
C GLU A 252 11.36 19.38 -17.23
N MET A 253 10.52 19.35 -16.19
CA MET A 253 9.13 18.90 -16.34
C MET A 253 8.33 19.84 -17.23
N LYS A 254 8.49 21.15 -17.06
CA LYS A 254 7.82 22.16 -17.88
C LYS A 254 8.26 22.05 -19.34
N GLU A 255 9.56 21.98 -19.60
CA GLU A 255 10.11 21.81 -20.95
C GLU A 255 9.61 20.51 -21.59
N PHE A 256 9.52 19.42 -20.83
CA PHE A 256 8.98 18.15 -21.30
C PHE A 256 7.52 18.27 -21.73
N LEU A 257 6.68 18.96 -20.96
CA LEU A 257 5.26 19.16 -21.26
C LEU A 257 5.05 20.14 -22.43
N GLU A 258 5.89 21.18 -22.54
CA GLU A 258 5.83 22.14 -23.64
C GLU A 258 6.30 21.54 -24.97
N LYS A 259 7.35 20.70 -24.94
CA LYS A 259 7.88 20.03 -26.13
C LYS A 259 6.95 18.95 -26.66
N ASN A 260 6.16 18.32 -25.80
CA ASN A 260 5.32 17.18 -26.14
C ASN A 260 3.83 17.54 -25.95
N PRO A 261 3.10 17.89 -27.02
CA PRO A 261 1.69 18.30 -26.93
C PRO A 261 0.77 17.17 -26.45
N ARG A 262 1.20 15.91 -26.58
CA ARG A 262 0.57 14.73 -26.01
C ARG A 262 1.55 14.08 -25.03
N ALA A 263 1.48 14.46 -23.77
CA ALA A 263 2.34 13.95 -22.71
C ALA A 263 1.58 13.70 -21.41
N VAL A 264 2.07 12.78 -20.60
CA VAL A 264 1.58 12.54 -19.24
C VAL A 264 2.75 12.44 -18.26
N VAL A 265 2.67 13.14 -17.14
CA VAL A 265 3.69 13.16 -16.09
C VAL A 265 3.09 12.76 -14.75
N ALA A 266 3.64 11.73 -14.11
CA ALA A 266 3.31 11.39 -12.74
C ALA A 266 3.98 12.33 -11.72
N ILE A 267 3.22 12.83 -10.74
CA ILE A 267 3.67 13.78 -9.70
C ILE A 267 3.02 13.46 -8.35
N THR A 268 3.72 13.67 -7.23
CA THR A 268 3.14 13.53 -5.86
C THR A 268 2.33 14.77 -5.47
N SER A 269 1.31 14.66 -4.61
CA SER A 269 0.49 15.81 -4.16
C SER A 269 1.32 16.90 -3.50
N ASN A 270 2.33 16.55 -2.71
CA ASN A 270 3.18 17.55 -2.06
C ASN A 270 3.94 18.41 -3.11
N HIS A 271 4.56 17.76 -4.09
CA HIS A 271 5.21 18.46 -5.21
C HIS A 271 4.23 19.22 -6.11
N LEU A 272 3.00 18.73 -6.26
CA LEU A 272 1.94 19.42 -6.98
C LEU A 272 1.58 20.74 -6.27
N GLU A 273 1.29 20.69 -4.96
CA GLU A 273 0.94 21.87 -4.17
C GLU A 273 2.08 22.90 -4.12
N MET A 274 3.33 22.44 -3.95
CA MET A 274 4.51 23.31 -3.97
C MET A 274 4.68 24.09 -5.28
N ASN A 275 4.22 23.52 -6.40
CA ASN A 275 4.38 24.13 -7.73
C ASN A 275 3.05 24.66 -8.29
N ARG A 276 1.99 24.72 -7.48
CA ARG A 276 0.63 25.10 -7.90
C ARG A 276 0.61 26.41 -8.70
N ASN A 277 1.24 27.46 -8.18
CA ASN A 277 1.28 28.80 -8.80
C ASN A 277 2.21 28.88 -10.02
N ARG A 278 2.98 27.83 -10.32
CA ARG A 278 3.95 27.81 -11.42
C ARG A 278 3.43 27.02 -12.62
N LEU A 279 2.36 26.26 -12.43
CA LEU A 279 1.75 25.38 -13.43
C LEU A 279 0.62 26.05 -14.23
N ASP A 280 0.40 27.36 -14.05
CA ASP A 280 -0.63 28.14 -14.75
C ASP A 280 -0.45 28.16 -16.28
N THR A 281 0.76 27.85 -16.77
CA THR A 281 1.03 27.60 -18.19
C THR A 281 0.63 26.17 -18.56
N VAL A 282 -0.68 25.99 -18.79
CA VAL A 282 -1.36 24.92 -19.56
C VAL A 282 -0.81 23.50 -19.33
N ASN A 283 -1.34 22.83 -18.31
CA ASN A 283 -1.32 21.37 -18.15
C ASN A 283 -2.64 20.91 -17.53
N VAL A 284 -3.23 19.83 -18.04
CA VAL A 284 -4.51 19.30 -17.56
C VAL A 284 -4.28 18.29 -16.44
N TYR A 285 -5.00 18.39 -15.34
CA TYR A 285 -4.85 17.49 -14.19
C TYR A 285 -5.83 16.32 -14.26
N GLU A 286 -5.36 15.10 -14.54
CA GLU A 286 -6.13 13.90 -14.24
C GLU A 286 -5.78 13.39 -12.84
N ASN A 287 -6.79 13.38 -11.97
CA ASN A 287 -6.64 12.82 -10.62
C ASN A 287 -6.67 11.29 -10.67
N ALA A 288 -5.49 10.69 -10.50
CA ALA A 288 -5.32 9.26 -10.30
C ALA A 288 -4.77 9.01 -8.88
N HIS A 289 -5.66 8.96 -7.89
CA HIS A 289 -5.26 8.74 -6.50
C HIS A 289 -4.64 7.35 -6.30
N ILE A 290 -3.48 7.32 -5.66
CA ILE A 290 -2.82 6.12 -5.14
C ILE A 290 -2.41 6.44 -3.70
N GLY A 291 -2.50 5.49 -2.78
CA GLY A 291 -1.56 5.45 -1.65
C GLY A 291 -1.79 6.43 -0.51
N GLY A 292 -2.70 6.09 0.39
CA GLY A 292 -2.62 6.51 1.80
C GLY A 292 -3.16 7.91 2.13
N THR A 293 -3.57 8.10 3.39
CA THR A 293 -4.09 9.35 3.98
C THR A 293 -3.04 10.47 4.10
N SER A 294 -1.79 10.25 3.70
CA SER A 294 -0.73 11.25 3.75
C SER A 294 -0.52 11.91 2.38
N PRO A 295 -0.52 13.25 2.28
CA PRO A 295 -0.27 13.99 1.04
C PRO A 295 1.04 13.62 0.33
N GLU A 296 2.04 13.11 1.06
CA GLU A 296 3.33 12.71 0.48
C GLU A 296 3.27 11.42 -0.35
N ARG A 297 2.24 10.59 -0.13
CA ARG A 297 2.08 9.30 -0.82
C ARG A 297 0.96 9.29 -1.84
N THR A 298 0.26 10.42 -1.99
CA THR A 298 -0.75 10.59 -3.02
C THR A 298 -0.11 11.05 -4.32
N TYR A 299 -0.47 10.40 -5.43
CA TYR A 299 0.06 10.67 -6.76
C TYR A 299 -1.03 11.24 -7.67
N HIS A 300 -0.62 11.98 -8.69
CA HIS A 300 -1.46 12.62 -9.71
C HIS A 300 -0.81 12.48 -11.08
N LEU A 301 -1.62 12.59 -12.13
CA LEU A 301 -1.14 12.65 -13.52
C LEU A 301 -1.39 14.06 -14.06
N LEU A 302 -0.32 14.71 -14.49
CA LEU A 302 -0.38 15.89 -15.36
C LEU A 302 -0.49 15.39 -16.78
N VAL A 303 -1.62 15.62 -17.43
CA VAL A 303 -1.91 15.22 -18.80
C VAL A 303 -1.92 16.46 -19.69
N GLN A 304 -1.08 16.45 -20.71
CA GLN A 304 -1.09 17.39 -21.81
C GLN A 304 -1.64 16.62 -23.01
N ASP A 305 -2.80 17.01 -23.54
CA ASP A 305 -3.44 16.27 -24.66
C ASP A 305 -3.62 17.14 -25.92
N GLY A 306 -3.19 18.40 -25.92
CA GLY A 306 -3.42 19.33 -27.05
C GLY A 306 -4.92 19.56 -27.39
N THR A 307 -5.84 18.81 -26.80
CA THR A 307 -7.30 18.98 -26.85
C THR A 307 -7.71 19.89 -25.71
N HIS A 308 -8.36 20.99 -26.08
CA HIS A 308 -8.67 22.03 -25.13
C HIS A 308 -9.99 21.69 -24.42
N LEU A 309 -9.95 21.46 -23.10
CA LEU A 309 -11.11 21.68 -22.24
C LEU A 309 -11.46 23.17 -22.13
N LYS A 310 -10.57 24.04 -22.62
CA LYS A 310 -10.70 25.50 -22.62
C LYS A 310 -12.06 25.98 -23.16
N PRO A 311 -12.61 25.51 -24.29
CA PRO A 311 -13.93 25.93 -24.75
C PRO A 311 -15.03 25.57 -23.75
N LEU A 312 -14.94 24.38 -23.14
CA LEU A 312 -15.90 23.89 -22.16
C LEU A 312 -15.81 24.66 -20.83
N VAL A 313 -14.58 24.96 -20.39
CA VAL A 313 -14.30 25.79 -19.20
C VAL A 313 -14.71 27.25 -19.42
N GLU A 314 -14.40 27.83 -20.58
CA GLU A 314 -14.80 29.20 -20.96
C GLU A 314 -16.31 29.32 -21.07
N ALA A 315 -16.98 28.32 -21.65
CA ALA A 315 -18.44 28.26 -21.67
C ALA A 315 -19.00 28.19 -20.24
N MET A 316 -18.44 27.36 -19.37
CA MET A 316 -18.86 27.32 -17.95
C MET A 316 -18.65 28.67 -17.24
N LYS A 317 -17.53 29.36 -17.47
CA LYS A 317 -17.28 30.71 -16.94
C LYS A 317 -18.35 31.69 -17.44
N LYS A 318 -18.67 31.66 -18.72
CA LYS A 318 -19.72 32.49 -19.32
C LYS A 318 -21.09 32.23 -18.68
N TYR A 319 -21.48 30.97 -18.47
CA TYR A 319 -22.74 30.65 -17.78
C TYR A 319 -22.72 31.05 -16.30
N ARG A 320 -21.56 30.97 -15.64
CA ARG A 320 -21.38 31.45 -14.27
C ARG A 320 -21.64 32.95 -14.17
N GLU A 321 -21.08 33.74 -15.09
CA GLU A 321 -21.31 35.18 -15.20
C GLU A 321 -22.78 35.52 -15.48
N GLN A 322 -23.50 34.65 -16.19
CA GLN A 322 -24.94 34.75 -16.42
C GLN A 322 -25.81 34.29 -15.23
N GLY A 323 -25.20 33.93 -14.10
CA GLY A 323 -25.90 33.55 -12.88
C GLY A 323 -26.33 32.08 -12.81
N PHE A 324 -25.80 31.20 -13.67
CA PHE A 324 -26.12 29.77 -13.62
C PHE A 324 -25.39 29.09 -12.45
N ALA A 325 -26.07 28.13 -11.82
CA ALA A 325 -25.46 27.22 -10.86
C ALA A 325 -24.65 26.15 -11.59
N LEU A 326 -23.38 26.00 -11.22
CA LEU A 326 -22.49 25.01 -11.84
C LEU A 326 -22.41 23.73 -11.01
N ALA A 327 -22.48 22.59 -11.70
CA ALA A 327 -22.34 21.27 -11.11
C ALA A 327 -21.47 20.33 -11.95
N ARG A 328 -20.93 19.31 -11.29
CA ARG A 328 -20.24 18.19 -11.92
C ARG A 328 -20.66 16.86 -11.30
N TYR A 329 -20.47 15.78 -12.04
CA TYR A 329 -20.66 14.44 -11.49
C TYR A 329 -19.53 14.08 -10.51
N LYS A 330 -19.87 13.36 -9.42
CA LYS A 330 -18.94 13.01 -8.33
C LYS A 330 -17.70 12.22 -8.77
N ASN A 331 -17.84 11.35 -9.77
CA ASN A 331 -16.71 10.58 -10.32
C ASN A 331 -16.09 11.22 -11.57
N ASP A 332 -16.65 12.34 -12.04
CA ASP A 332 -16.04 13.13 -13.10
C ASP A 332 -14.97 14.04 -12.50
N ILE A 333 -14.03 14.39 -13.36
CA ILE A 333 -12.74 14.98 -12.99
C ILE A 333 -12.96 16.25 -12.14
N THR A 334 -12.29 16.36 -10.99
CA THR A 334 -12.20 17.60 -10.17
C THR A 334 -11.50 18.76 -10.89
N LEU A 335 -11.14 18.55 -12.14
CA LEU A 335 -10.42 19.47 -13.01
C LEU A 335 -11.22 20.73 -13.35
N PHE A 336 -12.56 20.63 -13.42
CA PHE A 336 -13.41 21.80 -13.60
C PHE A 336 -13.37 22.70 -12.36
N ASP A 337 -13.38 22.13 -11.15
CA ASP A 337 -13.20 22.88 -9.89
C ASP A 337 -11.86 23.64 -9.88
N TYR A 338 -10.81 22.99 -10.40
CA TYR A 338 -9.48 23.59 -10.51
C TYR A 338 -9.45 24.75 -11.50
N TYR A 339 -9.95 24.57 -12.74
CA TYR A 339 -9.94 25.62 -13.77
C TYR A 339 -10.83 26.83 -13.47
N LEU A 340 -11.90 26.60 -12.70
CA LEU A 340 -12.82 27.66 -12.27
C LEU A 340 -12.34 28.37 -11.00
N GLY A 341 -11.38 27.79 -10.27
CA GLY A 341 -10.90 28.33 -8.99
C GLY A 341 -11.94 28.25 -7.87
N GLU A 342 -13.04 27.53 -8.08
CA GLU A 342 -14.13 27.34 -7.12
C GLU A 342 -14.60 25.88 -7.12
N LYS A 343 -15.06 25.42 -5.97
CA LYS A 343 -15.57 24.05 -5.83
C LYS A 343 -16.97 23.96 -6.42
N LEU A 344 -17.17 23.16 -7.47
CA LEU A 344 -18.49 22.96 -8.05
C LEU A 344 -19.37 22.08 -7.16
N THR A 345 -20.68 22.20 -7.35
CA THR A 345 -21.64 21.32 -6.66
C THR A 345 -21.49 19.90 -7.20
N GLU A 346 -21.23 18.94 -6.31
CA GLU A 346 -21.09 17.53 -6.69
C GLU A 346 -22.46 16.84 -6.75
N ILE A 347 -22.77 16.24 -7.89
CA ILE A 347 -23.96 15.40 -8.08
C ILE A 347 -23.50 13.94 -8.08
N GLY A 348 -23.87 13.18 -7.04
CA GLY A 348 -23.35 11.82 -6.83
C GLY A 348 -24.25 10.72 -7.39
N LEU A 349 -25.56 10.91 -7.35
CA LEU A 349 -26.56 9.92 -7.72
C LEU A 349 -27.62 10.52 -8.64
N LYS A 350 -28.27 9.66 -9.45
CA LYS A 350 -29.38 10.05 -10.34
C LYS A 350 -30.49 10.83 -9.61
N ARG A 351 -30.74 10.49 -8.34
CA ARG A 351 -31.74 11.13 -7.48
C ARG A 351 -31.39 12.57 -7.07
N ASP A 352 -30.12 12.96 -7.18
CA ASP A 352 -29.63 14.28 -6.73
C ASP A 352 -29.83 15.35 -7.82
N ILE A 353 -30.09 14.95 -9.07
CA ILE A 353 -30.30 15.84 -10.20
C ILE A 353 -31.59 16.66 -10.04
N LYS A 354 -32.72 16.01 -9.73
CA LYS A 354 -34.03 16.68 -9.63
C LYS A 354 -34.05 17.75 -8.52
N PRO A 355 -33.58 17.48 -7.28
CA PRO A 355 -33.46 18.49 -6.24
C PRO A 355 -32.51 19.65 -6.60
N PHE A 356 -31.43 19.37 -7.35
CA PHE A 356 -30.49 20.41 -7.78
C PHE A 356 -31.14 21.39 -8.76
N VAL A 357 -31.91 20.88 -9.72
CA VAL A 357 -32.62 21.69 -10.72
C VAL A 357 -33.79 22.47 -10.11
N GLU A 358 -34.57 21.83 -9.24
CA GLU A 358 -35.68 22.51 -8.54
C GLU A 358 -35.19 23.69 -7.69
N LYS A 359 -33.97 23.58 -7.14
CA LYS A 359 -33.34 24.66 -6.37
C LYS A 359 -32.67 25.71 -7.26
N ASN A 360 -32.29 25.36 -8.49
CA ASN A 360 -31.53 26.21 -9.41
C ASN A 360 -32.20 26.20 -10.79
N PRO A 361 -33.14 27.12 -11.06
CA PRO A 361 -33.87 27.17 -12.33
C PRO A 361 -32.95 27.44 -13.54
N LYS A 362 -31.76 28.03 -13.30
CA LYS A 362 -30.67 28.14 -14.27
C LYS A 362 -29.49 27.31 -13.81
N ALA A 363 -29.21 26.21 -14.51
CA ALA A 363 -28.17 25.26 -14.14
C ALA A 363 -27.35 24.83 -15.35
N ALA A 364 -26.04 24.71 -15.15
CA ALA A 364 -25.13 24.13 -16.13
C ALA A 364 -24.32 22.99 -15.48
N MET A 365 -24.34 21.83 -16.13
CA MET A 365 -23.69 20.63 -15.63
C MET A 365 -22.75 20.05 -16.67
N VAL A 366 -21.57 19.66 -16.23
CA VAL A 366 -20.59 18.99 -17.07
C VAL A 366 -20.53 17.49 -16.74
N SER A 367 -20.59 16.63 -17.75
CA SER A 367 -20.40 15.20 -17.57
C SER A 367 -19.99 14.47 -18.86
N SER A 368 -19.44 13.25 -18.71
CA SER A 368 -19.11 12.41 -19.86
C SER A 368 -20.36 11.84 -20.56
N GLU A 369 -20.36 11.80 -21.91
CA GLU A 369 -21.45 11.23 -22.72
C GLU A 369 -21.74 9.77 -22.34
N TYR A 370 -20.70 9.01 -22.00
CA TYR A 370 -20.82 7.64 -21.52
C TYR A 370 -21.66 7.56 -20.24
N TRP A 371 -21.36 8.44 -19.27
CA TRP A 371 -22.09 8.45 -18.00
C TRP A 371 -23.54 8.86 -18.19
N ILE A 372 -23.79 9.91 -18.99
CA ILE A 372 -25.13 10.40 -19.32
C ILE A 372 -25.96 9.27 -19.93
N THR A 373 -25.41 8.62 -20.97
CA THR A 373 -26.11 7.55 -21.71
C THR A 373 -26.46 6.36 -20.81
N LYS A 374 -25.56 6.00 -19.89
CA LYS A 374 -25.72 4.82 -19.03
C LYS A 374 -26.58 5.07 -17.78
N ASN A 375 -26.43 6.23 -17.14
CA ASN A 375 -26.95 6.44 -15.79
C ASN A 375 -28.05 7.51 -15.71
N ALA A 376 -28.09 8.44 -16.66
CA ALA A 376 -29.02 9.56 -16.63
C ALA A 376 -29.52 9.95 -18.03
N PRO A 377 -30.17 9.02 -18.77
CA PRO A 377 -30.67 9.30 -20.12
C PRO A 377 -31.69 10.44 -20.16
N GLN A 378 -32.38 10.73 -19.05
CA GLN A 378 -33.29 11.88 -18.92
C GLN A 378 -32.58 13.24 -19.00
N LEU A 379 -31.26 13.29 -18.85
CA LEU A 379 -30.49 14.51 -19.09
C LEU A 379 -30.29 14.81 -20.57
N LYS A 380 -30.70 13.92 -21.49
CA LYS A 380 -30.71 14.21 -22.93
C LYS A 380 -31.65 15.36 -23.30
N ASP A 381 -32.62 15.66 -22.43
CA ASP A 381 -33.57 16.76 -22.62
C ASP A 381 -32.93 18.14 -22.33
N TRP A 382 -31.72 18.17 -21.76
CA TRP A 382 -30.95 19.40 -21.58
C TRP A 382 -30.27 19.80 -22.89
N VAL A 383 -30.08 21.11 -23.09
CA VAL A 383 -29.40 21.60 -24.30
C VAL A 383 -27.91 21.30 -24.18
N VAL A 384 -27.39 20.52 -25.12
CA VAL A 384 -25.95 20.28 -25.25
C VAL A 384 -25.34 21.44 -26.02
N LYS A 385 -24.51 22.24 -25.36
CA LYS A 385 -23.95 23.47 -25.96
C LYS A 385 -22.53 23.30 -26.47
N GLU A 386 -21.70 22.62 -25.70
CA GLU A 386 -20.28 22.45 -25.99
C GLU A 386 -19.89 21.00 -25.75
N LYS A 387 -19.03 20.48 -26.63
CA LYS A 387 -18.46 19.14 -26.53
C LYS A 387 -16.96 19.20 -26.64
N ALA A 388 -16.26 18.42 -25.81
CA ALA A 388 -14.84 18.20 -25.95
C ALA A 388 -14.52 16.72 -25.82
N PHE A 389 -13.68 16.22 -26.70
CA PHE A 389 -13.05 14.92 -26.52
C PHE A 389 -11.84 15.08 -25.61
N PHE A 390 -11.82 14.35 -24.51
CA PHE A 390 -10.78 14.46 -23.50
C PHE A 390 -10.57 13.11 -22.79
N ALA A 391 -9.31 12.68 -22.63
CA ALA A 391 -8.95 11.43 -21.95
C ALA A 391 -9.76 10.21 -22.44
N GLY A 392 -9.92 10.09 -23.77
CA GLY A 392 -10.62 8.97 -24.40
C GLY A 392 -12.15 9.00 -24.27
N ARG A 393 -12.74 10.10 -23.79
CA ARG A 393 -14.20 10.26 -23.62
C ARG A 393 -14.68 11.61 -24.14
N PHE A 394 -15.89 11.65 -24.66
CA PHE A 394 -16.58 12.91 -24.93
C PHE A 394 -17.19 13.45 -23.64
N TYR A 395 -16.90 14.71 -23.32
CA TYR A 395 -17.55 15.49 -22.28
C TYR A 395 -18.46 16.52 -22.92
N CYS A 396 -19.61 16.73 -22.30
CA CYS A 396 -20.60 17.69 -22.75
C CYS A 396 -20.94 18.68 -21.64
N LEU A 397 -21.14 19.94 -22.02
CA LEU A 397 -21.83 20.92 -21.21
C LEU A 397 -23.33 20.83 -21.48
N LEU A 398 -24.07 20.46 -20.44
CA LEU A 398 -25.53 20.41 -20.43
C LEU A 398 -26.05 21.68 -19.76
N VAL A 399 -27.00 22.36 -20.39
CA VAL A 399 -27.63 23.57 -19.84
C VAL A 399 -29.14 23.38 -19.67
N TYR A 400 -29.66 23.81 -18.52
CA TYR A 400 -31.06 23.82 -18.15
C TYR A 400 -31.54 25.25 -17.85
N GLY A 401 -32.75 25.59 -18.31
CA GLY A 401 -33.37 26.90 -18.08
C GLY A 401 -32.91 28.01 -19.03
N GLU A 402 -32.44 27.66 -20.24
CA GLU A 402 -32.02 28.62 -21.26
C GLU A 402 -33.13 29.02 -22.25
N ASN A 403 -34.23 28.26 -22.29
CA ASN A 403 -35.37 28.46 -23.21
C ASN A 403 -36.63 29.03 -22.51
N GLU A 404 -36.47 29.75 -21.40
CA GLU A 404 -37.56 30.57 -20.82
C GLU A 404 -37.35 32.06 -21.08
#